data_AF-A0A2G9U8R9-F1
#
_entry.id   AF-A0A2G9U8R9-F1
#
_cell.length_a   1.000
_cell.length_b   1.000
_cell.length_c   1.000
_cell.angle_alpha   90.00
_cell.angle_beta   90.00
_cell.angle_gamma   90.00
#
_symmetry.space_group_name_H-M   'P 1'
#
loop_
_entity.id
_entity.type
_entity.pdbx_description
1 polymer ?
#
loop_
_entity_poly.entity_id
_entity_poly.type
_entity_poly.pdbx_seq_one_letter_code
_entity_poly.pdbx_strand_id
1 'polypeptide(L)'
;LLKSLFNSYKPEQVVQENFHPHGISHVITSNGARLFVISHSNKFEHSVMVFDWNRNNPLQLTLVRIIKDEKFIRPNDLAAIDEDSFILTNDGYAQTELLSVLEIITTYPSGSVVYYDGKAKVSV
;
A
#
# COMPACT_ATOMS: atom_id res chain seq x y z
N LEU A 1 19.53 -20.38 20.66
CA LEU A 1 18.49 -20.85 19.71
C LEU A 1 17.67 -19.70 19.08
N LEU A 2 17.14 -18.73 19.84
CA LEU A 2 16.28 -17.67 19.27
C LEU A 2 17.00 -16.69 18.32
N LYS A 3 18.29 -16.40 18.51
CA LYS A 3 19.04 -15.48 17.63
C LYS A 3 19.24 -15.98 16.19
N SER A 4 19.20 -17.30 15.92
CA SER A 4 19.37 -17.81 14.57
C SER A 4 18.09 -17.73 13.72
N LEU A 5 16.92 -17.58 14.34
CA LEU A 5 15.64 -17.41 13.64
C LEU A 5 15.43 -15.97 13.13
N PHE A 6 16.10 -14.98 13.73
CA PHE A 6 16.04 -13.59 13.28
C PHE A 6 17.05 -13.27 12.17
N ASN A 7 18.14 -14.04 12.04
CA ASN A 7 19.16 -13.83 10.99
C ASN A 7 18.74 -14.31 9.59
N SER A 8 17.61 -15.01 9.46
CA SER A 8 17.06 -15.42 8.16
C SER A 8 16.02 -14.44 7.62
N TYR A 9 15.53 -13.50 8.44
CA TYR A 9 14.55 -12.51 8.01
C TYR A 9 15.27 -11.34 7.35
N LYS A 10 15.16 -11.22 6.02
CA LYS A 10 15.66 -10.08 5.24
C LYS A 10 14.46 -9.20 4.86
N PRO A 11 14.25 -8.05 5.52
CA PRO A 11 13.13 -7.16 5.23
C PRO A 11 13.03 -6.80 3.75
N GLU A 12 14.17 -6.62 3.08
CA GLU A 12 14.24 -6.35 1.63
C GLU A 12 13.65 -7.49 0.77
N GLN A 13 13.88 -8.76 1.14
CA GLN A 13 13.29 -9.89 0.41
C GLN A 13 11.78 -9.98 0.65
N VAL A 14 11.32 -9.72 1.87
CA VAL A 14 9.89 -9.70 2.19
C VAL A 14 9.16 -8.57 1.46
N VAL A 15 9.81 -7.41 1.33
CA VAL A 15 9.33 -6.32 0.50
C VAL A 15 9.23 -6.76 -0.95
N GLN A 16 10.28 -7.38 -1.50
CA GLN A 16 10.29 -7.80 -2.91
C GLN A 16 9.23 -8.86 -3.24
N GLU A 17 9.00 -9.83 -2.35
CA GLU A 17 7.97 -10.88 -2.54
C GLU A 17 6.54 -10.37 -2.35
N ASN A 18 6.35 -9.27 -1.62
CA ASN A 18 5.04 -8.68 -1.35
C ASN A 18 4.81 -7.36 -2.08
N PHE A 19 5.66 -7.02 -3.06
CA PHE A 19 5.51 -5.79 -3.84
C PHE A 19 4.81 -6.07 -5.17
N HIS A 20 3.48 -6.08 -5.14
CA HIS A 20 2.64 -6.06 -6.34
C HIS A 20 1.97 -4.69 -6.47
N PRO A 21 2.65 -3.70 -7.09
CA PRO A 21 2.17 -2.32 -7.13
C PRO A 21 0.90 -2.18 -7.97
N HIS A 22 -0.01 -1.31 -7.52
CA HIS A 22 -1.21 -0.92 -8.25
C HIS A 22 -1.30 0.61 -8.34
N GLY A 23 -2.26 1.25 -7.67
CA GLY A 23 -2.38 2.70 -7.62
C GLY A 23 -1.20 3.41 -6.96
N ILE A 24 -0.89 4.61 -7.43
CA ILE A 24 0.29 5.38 -7.03
C ILE A 24 0.01 6.88 -7.03
N SER A 25 0.47 7.58 -5.99
CA SER A 25 0.48 9.03 -5.94
C SER A 25 1.72 9.54 -5.20
N HIS A 26 1.97 10.84 -5.27
CA HIS A 26 3.15 11.42 -4.67
C HIS A 26 2.92 12.86 -4.21
N VAL A 27 3.80 13.31 -3.31
CA VAL A 27 4.01 14.72 -2.99
C VAL A 27 5.48 15.08 -3.19
N ILE A 28 5.73 16.32 -3.56
CA ILE A 28 7.09 16.83 -3.73
C ILE A 28 7.71 17.13 -2.37
N THR A 29 8.95 16.70 -2.17
CA THR A 29 9.75 17.00 -0.96
C THR A 29 10.96 17.85 -1.35
N SER A 30 11.71 18.34 -0.35
CA SER A 30 12.93 19.13 -0.60
C SER A 30 13.98 18.38 -1.41
N ASN A 31 14.05 17.04 -1.26
CA ASN A 31 15.09 16.20 -1.85
C ASN A 31 14.58 15.38 -3.06
N GLY A 32 13.28 15.45 -3.38
CA GLY A 32 12.67 14.60 -4.39
C GLY A 32 11.17 14.53 -4.23
N ALA A 33 10.66 13.32 -3.98
CA ALA A 33 9.25 13.05 -3.79
C ALA A 33 9.04 11.94 -2.77
N ARG A 34 7.92 12.02 -2.04
CA ARG A 34 7.38 10.90 -1.27
C ARG A 34 6.28 10.25 -2.07
N LEU A 35 6.42 8.96 -2.32
CA LEU A 35 5.50 8.14 -3.08
C LEU A 35 4.68 7.28 -2.13
N PHE A 36 3.39 7.17 -2.44
CA PHE A 36 2.46 6.26 -1.79
C PHE A 36 2.02 5.26 -2.85
N VAL A 37 2.32 3.98 -2.62
CA VAL A 37 2.09 2.91 -3.60
C VAL A 37 1.19 1.87 -2.96
N ILE A 38 0.01 1.63 -3.52
CA ILE A 38 -0.82 0.49 -3.14
C ILE A 38 -0.06 -0.77 -3.55
N SER A 39 0.03 -1.73 -2.64
CA SER A 39 0.63 -3.04 -2.91
C SER A 39 -0.24 -4.17 -2.40
N HIS A 40 -0.50 -5.13 -3.29
CA HIS A 40 -1.28 -6.33 -2.99
C HIS A 40 -0.37 -7.54 -2.72
N SER A 41 -0.91 -8.57 -2.07
CA SER A 41 -0.24 -9.86 -1.90
C SER A 41 -1.01 -11.01 -2.54
N ASN A 42 -0.34 -12.14 -2.76
CA ASN A 42 -0.98 -13.39 -3.21
C ASN A 42 -1.98 -13.96 -2.19
N LYS A 43 -2.02 -13.42 -0.96
CA LYS A 43 -2.97 -13.80 0.10
C LYS A 43 -4.17 -12.86 0.18
N PHE A 44 -4.38 -12.02 -0.84
CA PHE A 44 -5.42 -10.99 -0.84
C PHE A 44 -5.29 -10.00 0.33
N GLU A 45 -4.05 -9.72 0.75
CA GLU A 45 -3.75 -8.65 1.71
C GLU A 45 -3.35 -7.38 0.96
N HIS A 46 -3.58 -6.23 1.59
CA HIS A 46 -3.37 -4.94 0.99
C HIS A 46 -2.60 -4.01 1.92
N SER A 47 -1.77 -3.16 1.33
CA SER A 47 -1.01 -2.14 2.06
C SER A 47 -0.74 -0.93 1.18
N VAL A 48 -0.42 0.20 1.82
CA VAL A 48 0.20 1.34 1.15
C VAL A 48 1.66 1.38 1.58
N MET A 49 2.56 1.13 0.63
CA MET A 49 4.00 1.22 0.82
C MET A 49 4.44 2.64 0.50
N VAL A 50 5.11 3.27 1.46
CA VAL A 50 5.58 4.65 1.34
C VAL A 50 7.06 4.63 1.03
N PHE A 51 7.45 5.28 -0.06
CA PHE A 51 8.84 5.36 -0.49
C PHE A 51 9.28 6.81 -0.61
N ASP A 52 10.55 7.07 -0.34
CA ASP A 52 11.20 8.31 -0.73
C ASP A 52 12.01 8.06 -2.02
N TRP A 53 11.81 8.94 -3.00
CA TRP A 53 12.63 9.01 -4.21
C TRP A 53 13.54 10.23 -4.12
N ASN A 54 14.83 10.03 -4.37
CA ASN A 54 15.83 11.08 -4.31
C ASN A 54 16.29 11.47 -5.73
N ARG A 55 16.24 12.76 -6.07
CA ARG A 55 16.66 13.27 -7.39
C ARG A 55 18.10 12.93 -7.74
N ASN A 56 18.97 12.83 -6.74
CA ASN A 56 20.40 12.54 -6.92
C ASN A 56 20.69 11.04 -7.07
N ASN A 57 19.72 10.17 -6.77
CA ASN A 57 19.82 8.72 -6.96
C ASN A 57 18.50 8.19 -7.53
N PRO A 58 18.19 8.52 -8.81
CA PRO A 58 16.85 8.36 -9.36
C PRO A 58 16.45 6.90 -9.63
N LEU A 59 17.42 5.97 -9.58
CA LEU A 59 17.20 4.53 -9.86
C LEU A 59 16.82 3.73 -8.61
N GLN A 60 16.68 4.38 -7.46
CA GLN A 60 16.38 3.72 -6.19
C GLN A 60 15.20 4.38 -5.49
N LEU A 61 14.37 3.54 -4.87
CA LEU A 61 13.32 3.95 -3.95
C LEU A 61 13.69 3.47 -2.56
N THR A 62 13.67 4.36 -1.58
CA THR A 62 13.91 4.01 -0.18
C THR A 62 12.58 3.77 0.50
N LEU A 63 12.32 2.54 0.96
CA LEU A 63 11.11 2.24 1.74
C LEU A 63 11.15 2.99 3.06
N VAL A 64 10.14 3.81 3.32
CA VAL A 64 9.97 4.60 4.55
C VAL A 64 9.12 3.83 5.55
N ARG A 65 7.96 3.31 5.11
CA ARG A 65 7.02 2.56 5.95
C ARG A 65 6.00 1.77 5.13
N ILE A 66 5.38 0.79 5.77
CA ILE A 66 4.26 0.02 5.23
C ILE A 66 3.03 0.30 6.09
N ILE A 67 1.96 0.78 5.46
CA ILE A 67 0.71 1.12 6.12
C ILE A 67 -0.31 0.03 5.81
N LYS A 68 -0.88 -0.56 6.85
CA LYS A 68 -1.99 -1.52 6.77
C LYS A 68 -3.16 -0.98 7.60
N ASP A 69 -4.38 -1.12 7.10
CA ASP A 69 -5.61 -0.75 7.80
C ASP A 69 -6.72 -1.72 7.40
N GLU A 70 -7.61 -2.06 8.33
CA GLU A 70 -8.77 -2.92 8.08
C GLU A 70 -9.75 -2.32 7.06
N LYS A 71 -9.69 -1.00 6.83
CA LYS A 71 -10.48 -0.30 5.82
C LYS A 71 -9.90 -0.39 4.41
N PHE A 72 -8.70 -0.98 4.24
CA PHE A 72 -8.12 -1.24 2.92
C PHE A 72 -8.68 -2.57 2.39
N ILE A 73 -9.92 -2.52 1.91
CA ILE A 73 -10.76 -3.69 1.59
C ILE A 73 -10.41 -4.23 0.20
N ARG A 74 -10.31 -3.35 -0.79
CA ARG A 74 -9.91 -3.67 -2.16
C ARG A 74 -9.38 -2.39 -2.84
N PRO A 75 -8.23 -1.89 -2.36
CA PRO A 75 -7.76 -0.57 -2.74
C PRO A 75 -7.35 -0.53 -4.21
N ASN A 76 -7.89 0.43 -4.95
CA ASN A 76 -7.65 0.57 -6.38
C ASN A 76 -6.62 1.67 -6.66
N ASP A 77 -6.93 2.90 -6.21
CA ASP A 77 -6.03 4.04 -6.36
C ASP A 77 -6.01 4.92 -5.10
N LEU A 78 -5.05 5.85 -5.05
CA LEU A 78 -4.97 6.83 -3.99
C LEU A 78 -4.54 8.20 -4.52
N ALA A 79 -4.84 9.24 -3.75
CA ALA A 79 -4.37 10.60 -3.95
C ALA A 79 -3.61 11.06 -2.68
N ALA A 80 -2.31 11.29 -2.83
CA ALA A 80 -1.51 11.84 -1.75
C ALA A 80 -1.91 13.30 -1.48
N ILE A 81 -2.05 13.66 -0.21
CA ILE A 81 -2.41 15.02 0.22
C ILE A 81 -1.15 15.76 0.72
N ASP A 82 -0.40 15.11 1.60
CA ASP A 82 0.86 15.61 2.14
C ASP A 82 1.83 14.43 2.38
N GLU A 83 2.90 14.66 3.13
CA GLU A 83 3.92 13.66 3.42
C GLU A 83 3.46 12.49 4.30
N ASP A 84 2.29 12.62 4.94
CA ASP A 84 1.76 11.63 5.88
C ASP A 84 0.31 11.22 5.64
N SER A 85 -0.44 11.91 4.78
CA SER A 85 -1.86 11.67 4.54
C SER A 85 -2.22 11.43 3.07
N PHE A 86 -3.29 10.66 2.84
CA PHE A 86 -3.82 10.35 1.52
C PHE A 86 -5.31 10.00 1.57
N ILE A 87 -5.99 10.10 0.42
CA ILE A 87 -7.31 9.51 0.19
C ILE A 87 -7.11 8.27 -0.67
N LEU A 88 -7.74 7.16 -0.29
CA LEU A 88 -7.69 5.88 -0.98
C LEU A 88 -9.09 5.49 -1.44
N THR A 89 -9.20 4.90 -2.63
CA THR A 89 -10.43 4.31 -3.15
C THR A 89 -10.38 2.80 -3.00
N ASN A 90 -11.47 2.20 -2.49
CA ASN A 90 -11.73 0.78 -2.66
C ASN A 90 -12.71 0.60 -3.83
N ASP A 91 -12.38 -0.25 -4.81
CA ASP A 91 -13.25 -0.50 -5.98
C ASP A 91 -14.37 -1.53 -5.72
N GLY A 92 -14.47 -2.01 -4.48
CA GLY A 92 -15.66 -2.65 -3.93
C GLY A 92 -15.35 -3.40 -2.64
N TYR A 93 -16.21 -4.35 -2.28
CA TYR A 93 -16.20 -4.96 -0.95
C TYR A 93 -15.92 -6.45 -0.94
N ALA A 94 -16.29 -7.18 -2.00
CA ALA A 94 -16.08 -8.61 -2.08
C ALA A 94 -14.61 -9.01 -1.91
N GLN A 95 -14.41 -10.03 -1.06
CA GLN A 95 -13.10 -10.56 -0.66
C GLN A 95 -12.76 -11.90 -1.34
N THR A 96 -13.56 -12.32 -2.33
CA THR A 96 -13.35 -13.57 -3.08
C THR A 96 -13.63 -13.34 -4.55
N GLU A 97 -12.96 -14.08 -5.43
CA GLU A 97 -13.13 -13.94 -6.89
C GLU A 97 -14.59 -14.11 -7.32
N LEU A 98 -15.28 -15.12 -6.79
CA LEU A 98 -16.68 -15.40 -7.13
C LEU A 98 -17.60 -14.22 -6.76
N LEU A 99 -17.43 -13.66 -5.56
CA LEU A 99 -18.23 -12.53 -5.12
C LEU A 99 -17.86 -11.24 -5.86
N SER A 100 -16.59 -11.04 -6.22
CA SER A 100 -16.15 -9.92 -7.04
C SER A 100 -16.78 -9.96 -8.43
N VAL A 101 -16.86 -11.13 -9.06
CA VAL A 101 -17.57 -11.32 -10.34
C VAL A 101 -19.06 -10.98 -10.19
N LEU A 102 -19.69 -11.41 -9.10
CA LEU A 102 -21.09 -11.08 -8.83
C LEU A 102 -21.30 -9.58 -8.61
N GLU A 103 -20.44 -8.91 -7.85
CA GLU A 103 -20.46 -7.44 -7.67
C GLU A 103 -20.37 -6.72 -9.02
N ILE A 104 -19.44 -7.13 -9.88
CA ILE A 104 -19.23 -6.52 -11.20
C ILE A 104 -20.46 -6.70 -12.09
N ILE A 105 -20.98 -7.92 -12.22
CA ILE A 105 -22.13 -8.22 -13.11
C ILE A 105 -23.40 -7.52 -12.63
N THR A 106 -23.58 -7.41 -11.30
CA THR A 106 -24.76 -6.74 -10.72
C THR A 106 -24.59 -5.22 -10.63
N THR A 107 -23.40 -4.68 -10.95
CA THR A 107 -23.05 -3.27 -10.75
C THR A 107 -23.31 -2.80 -9.31
N TYR A 108 -23.14 -3.70 -8.35
CA TYR A 108 -23.46 -3.43 -6.95
C TYR A 108 -22.54 -2.31 -6.42
N PRO A 109 -23.08 -1.21 -5.86
CA PRO A 109 -22.29 -0.02 -5.54
C PRO A 109 -21.58 -0.16 -4.18
N SER A 110 -20.66 -1.12 -4.06
CA SER A 110 -19.92 -1.40 -2.83
C SER A 110 -18.58 -0.66 -2.69
N GLY A 111 -18.24 0.20 -3.65
CA GLY A 111 -17.05 1.03 -3.60
C GLY A 111 -17.06 1.98 -2.39
N SER A 112 -15.87 2.32 -1.90
CA SER A 112 -15.73 3.24 -0.76
C SER A 112 -14.48 4.11 -0.88
N VAL A 113 -14.40 5.16 -0.06
CA VAL A 113 -13.21 5.99 0.08
C VAL A 113 -12.73 6.00 1.52
N VAL A 114 -11.41 6.04 1.71
CA VAL A 114 -10.74 6.07 3.01
C VAL A 114 -9.84 7.29 3.06
N TYR A 115 -10.01 8.13 4.07
CA TYR A 115 -9.02 9.15 4.39
C TYR A 115 -8.06 8.60 5.45
N TYR A 116 -6.77 8.57 5.12
CA TYR A 116 -5.69 8.22 6.03
C TYR A 116 -5.04 9.50 6.54
N ASP A 117 -5.06 9.72 7.85
CA ASP A 117 -4.66 10.98 8.49
C ASP A 117 -3.22 11.00 9.03
N GLY A 118 -2.42 9.98 8.72
CA GLY A 118 -1.05 9.85 9.24
C GLY A 118 -0.92 9.14 10.59
N LYS A 119 -2.02 8.79 11.28
CA LYS A 119 -1.96 8.35 12.69
C LYS A 119 -2.16 6.84 12.93
N ALA A 120 -2.03 5.98 11.93
CA ALA A 120 -2.23 4.54 12.15
C ALA A 120 -1.03 3.84 12.80
N LYS A 121 -1.34 2.68 13.41
CA LYS A 121 -0.36 1.82 14.10
C LYS A 121 0.68 1.28 13.10
N VAL A 122 1.91 1.75 13.24
CA VAL A 122 3.07 1.21 12.52
C VAL A 122 3.28 -0.24 12.95
N SER A 123 3.16 -1.18 12.01
CA SER A 123 3.60 -2.56 12.22
C SER A 123 5.06 -2.64 11.76
N VAL A 124 5.99 -2.87 12.70
CA VAL A 124 7.41 -3.18 12.43
C VAL A 124 7.54 -4.69 12.31
#